data_AF-A0A3F3PVB8-F1
#
_entry.id   AF-A0A3F3PVB8-F1
#
_cell.length_a   1.000
_cell.length_b   1.000
_cell.length_c   1.000
_cell.angle_alpha   90.00
_cell.angle_beta   90.00
_cell.angle_gamma   90.00
#
_symmetry.space_group_name_H-M   'P 1'
#
loop_
_entity.id
_entity.type
_entity.pdbx_description
1 polymer ?
#
loop_
_entity_poly.entity_id
_entity_poly.type
_entity_poly.pdbx_seq_one_letter_code
_entity_poly.pdbx_strand_id
1 'polypeptide(L)'
;MGSVIEGDDIPTTTSVDPTILSEIPLFRRPLKVVSHGSSAWAHSYRIDVEDEGQLESYFMKVSLGDHGREALKGEFEATSAIHGVVGSFTPKPIGYGSFQALPGAHYYFCQFYELSEELPEPVEFCEKVAFLHSRSKSPNGKFGFHVVTYNGDLPQENGYADTWEEFFINGFRHMINMNIKRGGRWPELEGLDTAMIEKVIPRLLRPMETDGRSIKPALVHGDLWCGNAAIDTATELPLIYDPASFYAHNEYELGNWRPERNKFTRSYFNAYHKHIPKSAPEADYDDRNALYSMRFNLQAAALFPEVTSFRESVVDEMRRLVTKFPGGYEEYAKMSTVGFGTFQGDAGNGSVKEAVLQALRCGYRHIDTATAYGNEREVGEAIKESGIPREEIIVTTKLAQTWHRVSDVERALDLSLERLQLNYVPHAYSPGPDNNTIRHPNGKPIIDHELSRDYPSTWAAMESLVDKGKAKMIGVSNFNILKLERLLGSARIPPAVNQIELHPYLPQVELVKFCKTNGIHVVAHQPLGGKPVAAVNPNADRPAEIASKHERSPAQIILSWIVQQGISVIPKTVRQSRMVENLDLKQLPDKDMETISDLSKEKGEVRYLDPKNHIGFNIFDERHDQPVQE
;
A
#
# COMPACT_ATOMS: atom_id res chain seq x y z
N MET A 1 30.83 3.58 -20.26
CA MET A 1 31.57 4.27 -21.35
C MET A 1 30.55 4.68 -22.38
N GLY A 2 30.30 5.97 -22.52
CA GLY A 2 29.48 6.58 -23.57
C GLY A 2 30.14 7.92 -23.89
N SER A 3 30.54 8.06 -25.15
CA SER A 3 31.39 9.11 -25.69
C SER A 3 30.87 10.52 -25.41
N VAL A 4 31.78 11.39 -24.99
CA VAL A 4 31.68 12.84 -25.21
C VAL A 4 31.60 13.02 -26.72
N ILE A 5 30.50 13.59 -27.21
CA ILE A 5 30.36 13.94 -28.62
C ILE A 5 31.20 15.20 -28.82
N GLU A 6 32.44 15.02 -29.29
CA GLU A 6 33.21 16.07 -29.95
C GLU A 6 32.75 16.17 -31.40
N GLY A 7 32.29 17.36 -31.78
CA GLY A 7 32.42 17.92 -33.12
C GLY A 7 31.78 17.18 -34.29
N ASP A 8 30.48 17.31 -34.45
CA ASP A 8 29.87 17.40 -35.78
C ASP A 8 29.15 18.76 -35.86
N ASP A 9 29.24 19.44 -36.99
CA ASP A 9 28.75 20.81 -37.23
C ASP A 9 27.26 20.97 -36.85
N ILE A 10 26.98 21.33 -35.60
CA ILE A 10 25.65 21.74 -35.16
C ILE A 10 25.41 23.14 -35.75
N PRO A 11 24.36 23.34 -36.55
CA PRO A 11 24.04 24.67 -37.08
C PRO A 11 23.94 25.69 -35.94
N THR A 12 24.61 26.82 -36.08
CA THR A 12 24.58 27.89 -35.07
C THR A 12 23.29 28.71 -35.11
N THR A 13 22.39 28.45 -36.07
CA THR A 13 21.17 29.21 -36.27
C THR A 13 19.94 28.32 -36.22
N THR A 14 19.07 28.60 -35.24
CA THR A 14 17.70 28.11 -35.11
C THR A 14 16.68 28.98 -35.84
N SER A 15 17.14 30.05 -36.49
CA SER A 15 16.33 31.02 -37.24
C SER A 15 15.59 30.31 -38.38
N VAL A 16 14.29 30.12 -38.20
CA VAL A 16 13.38 29.65 -39.24
C VAL A 16 12.78 30.84 -39.98
N ASP A 17 12.83 30.82 -41.31
CA ASP A 17 12.22 31.81 -42.19
C ASP A 17 11.07 31.20 -43.03
N PRO A 18 10.27 32.02 -43.74
CA PRO A 18 9.19 31.52 -44.60
C PRO A 18 9.61 30.50 -45.67
N THR A 19 10.86 30.56 -46.15
CA THR A 19 11.39 29.63 -47.16
C THR A 19 11.57 28.25 -46.56
N ILE A 20 12.20 28.17 -45.39
CA ILE A 20 12.40 26.93 -44.65
C ILE A 20 11.04 26.32 -44.26
N LEU A 21 10.09 27.11 -43.77
CA LEU A 21 8.76 26.61 -43.39
C LEU A 21 7.98 26.01 -44.55
N SER A 22 8.23 26.46 -45.78
CA SER A 22 7.44 26.05 -46.94
C SER A 22 7.53 24.55 -47.30
N GLU A 23 8.52 23.84 -46.74
CA GLU A 23 8.63 22.38 -46.87
C GLU A 23 7.57 21.62 -46.06
N ILE A 24 7.03 22.24 -45.01
CA ILE A 24 5.91 21.70 -44.24
C ILE A 24 4.63 22.07 -45.00
N PRO A 25 3.81 21.09 -45.46
CA PRO A 25 2.67 21.37 -46.32
C PRO A 25 1.71 22.44 -45.79
N LEU A 26 1.49 22.45 -44.46
CA LEU A 26 0.64 23.42 -43.77
C LEU A 26 1.18 24.86 -43.84
N PHE A 27 2.52 25.02 -43.88
CA PHE A 27 3.20 26.31 -43.88
C PHE A 27 3.76 26.66 -45.26
N ARG A 28 3.21 26.12 -46.35
CA ARG A 28 3.67 26.39 -47.72
C ARG A 28 3.66 27.89 -48.07
N ARG A 29 2.73 28.66 -47.49
CA ARG A 29 2.58 30.11 -47.70
C ARG A 29 2.25 30.79 -46.37
N PRO A 30 3.22 30.95 -45.46
CA PRO A 30 2.96 31.58 -44.17
C PRO A 30 2.73 33.08 -44.41
N LEU A 31 1.68 33.63 -43.80
CA LEU A 31 1.37 35.06 -43.85
C LEU A 31 2.33 35.84 -42.97
N LYS A 32 2.65 35.30 -41.79
CA LYS A 32 3.50 35.94 -40.80
C LYS A 32 4.23 34.89 -39.98
N VAL A 33 5.51 35.16 -39.70
CA VAL A 33 6.35 34.35 -38.80
C VAL A 33 6.92 35.30 -37.76
N VAL A 34 6.62 35.07 -36.49
CA VAL A 34 7.04 35.92 -35.38
C VAL A 34 7.79 35.08 -34.37
N SER A 35 9.01 35.50 -34.01
CA SER A 35 9.72 34.91 -32.87
C SER A 35 8.92 35.17 -31.60
N HIS A 36 8.59 34.10 -30.88
CA HIS A 36 7.70 34.13 -29.71
C HIS A 36 8.45 33.83 -28.39
N GLY A 37 9.79 33.87 -28.44
CA GLY A 37 10.66 33.65 -27.29
C GLY A 37 11.66 32.52 -27.51
N SER A 38 12.59 32.37 -26.57
CA SER A 38 13.60 31.32 -26.59
C SER A 38 13.86 30.82 -25.18
N SER A 39 13.98 29.50 -25.02
CA SER A 39 14.56 28.88 -23.82
C SER A 39 16.02 28.50 -24.08
N ALA A 40 16.70 27.93 -23.09
CA ALA A 40 18.05 27.38 -23.28
C ALA A 40 18.11 26.24 -24.31
N TRP A 41 16.96 25.64 -24.68
CA TRP A 41 16.88 24.37 -25.41
C TRP A 41 16.05 24.44 -26.69
N ALA A 42 15.24 25.49 -26.87
CA ALA A 42 14.36 25.65 -28.00
C ALA A 42 14.09 27.13 -28.34
N HIS A 43 13.88 27.39 -29.63
CA HIS A 43 13.31 28.66 -30.10
C HIS A 43 11.86 28.45 -30.47
N SER A 44 11.02 29.43 -30.12
CA SER A 44 9.58 29.36 -30.34
C SER A 44 9.11 30.40 -31.35
N TYR A 45 8.11 30.04 -32.14
CA TYR A 45 7.57 30.85 -33.22
C TYR A 45 6.04 30.81 -33.19
N ARG A 46 5.42 31.95 -33.49
CA ARG A 46 4.04 32.02 -33.96
C ARG A 46 4.07 32.09 -35.49
N ILE A 47 3.30 31.21 -36.12
CA ILE A 47 3.15 31.14 -37.57
C ILE A 47 1.68 31.34 -37.91
N ASP A 48 1.37 32.41 -38.64
CA ASP A 48 0.03 32.70 -39.12
C ASP A 48 -0.11 32.22 -40.56
N VAL A 49 -1.18 31.48 -40.86
CA VAL A 49 -1.53 30.98 -42.19
C VAL A 49 -2.98 31.31 -42.53
N GLU A 50 -3.28 31.36 -43.82
CA GLU A 50 -4.66 31.38 -44.32
C GLU A 50 -5.01 30.01 -44.85
N ASP A 51 -6.01 29.36 -44.25
CA ASP A 51 -6.57 28.10 -44.72
C ASP A 51 -8.06 28.29 -45.04
N GLU A 52 -8.44 27.98 -46.28
CA GLU A 52 -9.81 28.17 -46.81
C GLU A 52 -10.47 29.54 -46.50
N GLY A 53 -9.66 30.62 -46.39
CA GLY A 53 -10.13 31.98 -46.08
C GLY A 53 -10.31 32.27 -44.59
N GLN A 54 -9.90 31.35 -43.70
CA GLN A 54 -9.78 31.58 -42.27
C GLN A 54 -8.32 31.81 -41.87
N LEU A 55 -8.10 32.78 -41.00
CA LEU A 55 -6.79 33.03 -40.41
C LEU A 55 -6.58 32.04 -39.25
N GLU A 56 -5.56 31.21 -39.35
CA GLU A 56 -5.16 30.30 -38.29
C GLU A 56 -3.74 30.62 -37.81
N SER A 57 -3.49 30.42 -36.51
CA SER A 57 -2.19 30.66 -35.89
C SER A 57 -1.68 29.36 -35.26
N TYR A 58 -0.37 29.11 -35.42
CA TYR A 58 0.31 27.91 -34.93
C TYR A 58 1.51 28.29 -34.06
N PHE A 59 1.70 27.57 -32.96
CA PHE A 59 2.89 27.65 -32.13
C PHE A 59 3.87 26.56 -32.58
N MET A 60 5.13 26.93 -32.83
CA MET A 60 6.19 25.99 -33.22
C MET A 60 7.39 26.13 -32.29
N LYS A 61 7.89 25.01 -31.78
CA LYS A 61 9.20 24.89 -31.12
C LYS A 61 10.21 24.28 -32.09
N VAL A 62 11.42 24.81 -32.06
CA VAL A 62 12.56 24.34 -32.86
C VAL A 62 13.76 24.06 -31.96
N SER A 63 14.31 22.85 -32.06
CA SER A 63 15.46 22.38 -31.28
C SER A 63 16.47 21.67 -32.18
N LEU A 64 17.73 21.61 -31.73
CA LEU A 64 18.85 21.10 -32.53
C LEU A 64 19.35 19.73 -32.03
N GLY A 65 19.90 18.95 -32.95
CA GLY A 65 20.57 17.67 -32.69
C GLY A 65 19.64 16.55 -32.25
N ASP A 66 20.22 15.37 -32.04
CA ASP A 66 19.49 14.16 -31.66
C ASP A 66 18.70 14.34 -30.35
N HIS A 67 19.27 15.06 -29.39
CA HIS A 67 18.59 15.37 -28.14
C HIS A 67 17.34 16.21 -28.36
N GLY A 68 17.44 17.29 -29.16
CA GLY A 68 16.31 18.14 -29.51
C GLY A 68 15.22 17.37 -30.26
N ARG A 69 15.61 16.46 -31.17
CA ARG A 69 14.66 15.60 -31.89
C ARG A 69 13.83 14.73 -30.93
N GLU A 70 14.49 14.02 -30.02
CA GLU A 70 13.79 13.13 -29.09
C GLU A 70 12.94 13.92 -28.07
N ALA A 71 13.40 15.10 -27.63
CA ALA A 71 12.62 15.99 -26.77
C ALA A 71 11.31 16.45 -27.43
N LEU A 72 11.39 16.96 -28.66
CA LEU A 72 10.22 17.42 -29.41
C LEU A 72 9.26 16.27 -29.77
N LYS A 73 9.79 15.08 -30.07
CA LYS A 73 8.99 13.86 -30.23
C LYS A 73 8.26 13.50 -28.95
N GLY A 74 8.95 13.53 -27.81
CA GLY A 74 8.36 13.28 -26.49
C GLY A 74 7.22 14.25 -26.17
N GLU A 75 7.41 15.55 -26.42
CA GLU A 75 6.40 16.59 -26.23
C GLU A 75 5.18 16.37 -27.16
N PHE A 76 5.40 16.04 -28.44
CA PHE A 76 4.32 15.74 -29.38
C PHE A 76 3.48 14.54 -28.94
N GLU A 77 4.13 13.43 -28.57
CA GLU A 77 3.45 12.20 -28.13
C GLU A 77 2.70 12.41 -26.81
N ALA A 78 3.30 13.14 -25.87
CA ALA A 78 2.67 13.49 -24.59
C ALA A 78 1.45 14.40 -24.78
N THR A 79 1.59 15.47 -25.58
CA THR A 79 0.47 16.38 -25.91
C THR A 79 -0.65 15.62 -26.63
N SER A 80 -0.31 14.76 -27.58
CA SER A 80 -1.28 13.92 -28.32
C SER A 80 -2.03 12.97 -27.39
N ALA A 81 -1.33 12.35 -26.44
CA ALA A 81 -1.95 11.47 -25.46
C ALA A 81 -2.94 12.21 -24.54
N ILE A 82 -2.58 13.41 -24.05
CA ILE A 82 -3.48 14.23 -23.22
C ILE A 82 -4.67 14.71 -24.04
N HIS A 83 -4.43 15.25 -25.24
CA HIS A 83 -5.46 15.75 -26.15
C HIS A 83 -6.46 14.65 -26.54
N GLY A 84 -5.98 13.41 -26.72
CA GLY A 84 -6.84 12.25 -26.98
C GLY A 84 -7.81 11.89 -25.83
N VAL A 85 -7.53 12.35 -24.60
CA VAL A 85 -8.40 12.12 -23.43
C VAL A 85 -9.25 13.36 -23.12
N VAL A 86 -8.64 14.55 -23.13
CA VAL A 86 -9.27 15.81 -22.73
C VAL A 86 -8.94 16.89 -23.77
N GLY A 87 -9.52 16.76 -24.97
CA GLY A 87 -9.14 17.57 -26.15
C GLY A 87 -9.01 19.08 -25.92
N SER A 88 -9.88 19.70 -25.12
CA SER A 88 -9.81 21.15 -24.86
C SER A 88 -8.84 21.56 -23.74
N PHE A 89 -8.15 20.62 -23.09
CA PHE A 89 -7.28 20.93 -21.94
C PHE A 89 -5.81 21.13 -22.32
N THR A 90 -5.42 20.81 -23.55
CA THR A 90 -4.05 21.03 -24.05
C THR A 90 -4.10 21.51 -25.50
N PRO A 91 -3.11 22.29 -25.98
CA PRO A 91 -3.10 22.74 -27.37
C PRO A 91 -3.23 21.56 -28.33
N LYS A 92 -4.00 21.73 -29.41
CA LYS A 92 -4.15 20.68 -30.42
C LYS A 92 -2.80 20.42 -31.11
N PRO A 93 -2.16 19.26 -30.89
CA PRO A 93 -0.90 18.94 -31.54
C PRO A 93 -1.14 18.65 -33.03
N ILE A 94 -0.26 19.13 -33.90
CA ILE A 94 -0.45 19.02 -35.35
C ILE A 94 0.67 18.21 -36.00
N GLY A 95 1.92 18.45 -35.62
CA GLY A 95 3.02 17.67 -36.18
C GLY A 95 4.35 17.89 -35.49
N TYR A 96 5.28 16.96 -35.75
CA TYR A 96 6.69 17.08 -35.40
C TYR A 96 7.53 16.48 -36.53
N GLY A 97 8.80 16.89 -36.62
CA GLY A 97 9.66 16.45 -37.71
C GLY A 97 11.05 17.05 -37.69
N SER A 98 11.75 16.90 -38.81
CA SER A 98 13.09 17.46 -39.02
C SER A 98 13.07 18.30 -40.27
N PHE A 99 13.81 19.42 -40.26
CA PHE A 99 13.91 20.25 -41.44
C PHE A 99 14.81 19.62 -42.50
N GLN A 100 14.41 19.63 -43.76
CA GLN A 100 15.28 19.24 -44.88
C GLN A 100 16.24 20.38 -45.23
N ALA A 101 15.72 21.61 -45.24
CA ALA A 101 16.49 22.81 -45.56
C ALA A 101 17.46 23.24 -44.44
N LEU A 102 17.26 22.76 -43.21
CA LEU A 102 18.11 23.07 -42.05
C LEU A 102 18.55 21.76 -41.35
N PRO A 103 19.58 21.07 -41.85
CA PRO A 103 20.03 19.79 -41.30
C PRO A 103 20.34 19.87 -39.80
N GLY A 104 19.86 18.90 -39.03
CA GLY A 104 20.04 18.88 -37.58
C GLY A 104 19.10 19.78 -36.78
N ALA A 105 18.18 20.51 -37.44
CA ALA A 105 17.08 21.19 -36.77
C ALA A 105 15.78 20.39 -36.86
N HIS A 106 15.05 20.38 -35.75
CA HIS A 106 13.84 19.60 -35.53
C HIS A 106 12.72 20.51 -35.06
N TYR A 107 11.48 20.16 -35.36
CA TYR A 107 10.31 20.96 -35.00
C TYR A 107 9.22 20.11 -34.35
N TYR A 108 8.44 20.77 -33.51
CA TYR A 108 7.12 20.38 -33.05
C TYR A 108 6.21 21.60 -33.17
N PHE A 109 4.96 21.41 -33.57
CA PHE A 109 4.00 22.50 -33.61
C PHE A 109 2.57 22.05 -33.30
N CYS A 110 1.82 22.98 -32.73
CA CYS A 110 0.44 22.84 -32.29
C CYS A 110 -0.35 24.11 -32.63
N GLN A 111 -1.67 24.06 -32.43
CA GLN A 111 -2.52 25.25 -32.51
C GLN A 111 -2.02 26.33 -31.53
N PHE A 112 -1.95 27.58 -31.97
CA PHE A 112 -1.58 28.72 -31.12
C PHE A 112 -2.78 29.17 -30.27
N TYR A 113 -2.51 29.51 -29.01
CA TYR A 113 -3.47 30.08 -28.07
C TYR A 113 -2.87 31.32 -27.44
N GLU A 114 -3.70 32.35 -27.24
CA GLU A 114 -3.31 33.54 -26.48
C GLU A 114 -3.56 33.25 -25.00
N LEU A 115 -2.48 33.13 -24.22
CA LEU A 115 -2.52 32.66 -22.84
C LEU A 115 -2.38 33.83 -21.84
N SER A 116 -3.19 33.80 -20.79
CA SER A 116 -3.00 34.66 -19.61
C SER A 116 -1.92 34.09 -18.70
N GLU A 117 -1.12 34.96 -18.07
CA GLU A 117 -0.14 34.57 -17.03
C GLU A 117 -0.80 34.26 -15.67
N GLU A 118 -2.13 34.43 -15.55
CA GLU A 118 -2.87 34.08 -14.36
C GLU A 118 -3.04 32.55 -14.22
N LEU A 119 -2.96 32.08 -12.97
CA LEU A 119 -3.24 30.69 -12.68
C LEU A 119 -4.74 30.38 -12.80
N PRO A 120 -5.13 29.25 -13.41
CA PRO A 120 -6.52 28.83 -13.47
C PRO A 120 -7.21 28.71 -12.12
N GLU A 121 -8.54 28.93 -12.08
CA GLU A 121 -9.30 28.72 -10.85
C GLU A 121 -9.24 27.22 -10.41
N PRO A 122 -8.97 26.93 -9.11
CA PRO A 122 -8.74 25.57 -8.63
C PRO A 122 -9.83 24.54 -8.95
N VAL A 123 -11.12 24.87 -8.88
CA VAL A 123 -12.22 23.91 -9.06
C VAL A 123 -12.26 23.42 -10.50
N GLU A 124 -12.37 24.33 -11.47
CA GLU A 124 -12.47 23.94 -12.88
C GLU A 124 -11.18 23.28 -13.38
N PHE A 125 -10.02 23.81 -12.98
CA PHE A 125 -8.73 23.22 -13.34
C PHE A 125 -8.58 21.79 -12.81
N CYS A 126 -8.87 21.57 -11.53
CA CYS A 126 -8.72 20.25 -10.92
C CYS A 126 -9.77 19.25 -11.43
N GLU A 127 -10.95 19.72 -11.87
CA GLU A 127 -11.93 18.87 -12.56
C GLU A 127 -11.33 18.28 -13.85
N LYS A 128 -10.68 19.11 -14.68
CA LYS A 128 -10.03 18.64 -15.92
C LYS A 128 -8.85 17.70 -15.64
N VAL A 129 -8.01 18.00 -14.65
CA VAL A 129 -6.90 17.12 -14.22
C VAL A 129 -7.45 15.78 -13.72
N ALA A 130 -8.46 15.79 -12.87
CA ALA A 130 -9.09 14.57 -12.37
C ALA A 130 -9.77 13.77 -13.49
N PHE A 131 -10.37 14.45 -14.47
CA PHE A 131 -10.95 13.80 -15.65
C PHE A 131 -9.87 13.11 -16.50
N LEU A 132 -8.74 13.77 -16.76
CA LEU A 132 -7.58 13.17 -17.44
C LEU A 132 -7.13 11.88 -16.72
N HIS A 133 -6.88 11.98 -15.41
CA HIS A 133 -6.42 10.85 -14.61
C HIS A 133 -7.45 9.71 -14.59
N SER A 134 -8.74 10.02 -14.49
CA SER A 134 -9.82 9.04 -14.40
C SER A 134 -10.13 8.35 -15.73
N ARG A 135 -10.02 9.07 -16.86
CA ARG A 135 -10.45 8.58 -18.18
C ARG A 135 -9.33 7.99 -19.03
N SER A 136 -8.09 8.41 -18.81
CA SER A 136 -6.93 7.84 -19.51
C SER A 136 -6.82 6.33 -19.28
N LYS A 137 -6.24 5.60 -20.24
CA LYS A 137 -5.96 4.17 -20.11
C LYS A 137 -4.57 3.90 -20.64
N SER A 138 -3.74 3.24 -19.83
CA SER A 138 -2.44 2.74 -20.31
C SER A 138 -2.67 1.71 -21.43
N PRO A 139 -2.03 1.82 -22.60
CA PRO A 139 -2.24 0.93 -23.74
C PRO A 139 -2.00 -0.55 -23.43
N ASN A 140 -1.11 -0.84 -22.48
CA ASN A 140 -0.73 -2.19 -22.07
C ASN A 140 -1.06 -2.48 -20.60
N GLY A 141 -1.78 -1.58 -19.92
CA GLY A 141 -2.13 -1.71 -18.51
C GLY A 141 -0.96 -1.54 -17.53
N LYS A 142 0.22 -1.12 -17.99
CA LYS A 142 1.43 -0.91 -17.17
C LYS A 142 1.71 0.56 -16.89
N PHE A 143 2.57 0.84 -15.90
CA PHE A 143 3.13 2.16 -15.65
C PHE A 143 4.27 2.44 -16.63
N GLY A 144 4.42 3.67 -17.10
CA GLY A 144 5.45 4.07 -18.08
C GLY A 144 4.90 4.72 -19.34
N PHE A 145 5.73 4.86 -20.37
CA PHE A 145 5.36 5.50 -21.65
C PHE A 145 6.14 4.90 -22.81
N HIS A 146 5.60 4.96 -24.02
CA HIS A 146 6.20 4.32 -25.21
C HIS A 146 7.40 5.08 -25.76
N VAL A 147 7.60 6.33 -25.34
CA VAL A 147 8.74 7.17 -25.70
C VAL A 147 9.35 7.83 -24.46
N VAL A 148 10.61 8.23 -24.56
CA VAL A 148 11.25 9.08 -23.55
C VAL A 148 10.62 10.48 -23.64
N THR A 149 10.22 11.00 -22.50
CA THR A 149 9.77 12.40 -22.34
C THR A 149 10.79 13.17 -21.53
N TYR A 150 10.76 14.50 -21.61
CA TYR A 150 11.82 15.35 -21.11
C TYR A 150 11.28 16.45 -20.20
N ASN A 151 12.02 16.68 -19.12
CA ASN A 151 11.77 17.78 -18.19
C ASN A 151 12.91 18.78 -18.31
N GLY A 152 12.68 19.88 -19.06
CA GLY A 152 13.79 20.66 -19.60
C GLY A 152 14.63 19.80 -20.56
N ASP A 153 15.93 19.72 -20.33
CA ASP A 153 16.86 18.86 -21.10
C ASP A 153 17.15 17.52 -20.40
N LEU A 154 16.39 17.16 -19.34
CA LEU A 154 16.57 15.92 -18.61
C LEU A 154 15.63 14.82 -19.15
N PRO A 155 16.16 13.70 -19.68
CA PRO A 155 15.32 12.57 -20.07
C PRO A 155 14.71 11.89 -18.84
N GLN A 156 13.46 11.45 -18.95
CA GLN A 156 12.81 10.61 -17.95
C GLN A 156 13.06 9.11 -18.20
N GLU A 157 13.04 8.31 -17.13
CA GLU A 157 13.05 6.84 -17.22
C GLU A 157 11.60 6.37 -17.37
N ASN A 158 11.16 6.18 -18.62
CA ASN A 158 9.78 5.86 -18.97
C ASN A 158 9.55 4.37 -19.26
N GLY A 159 10.56 3.51 -19.06
CA GLY A 159 10.43 2.07 -19.25
C GLY A 159 9.23 1.49 -18.51
N TYR A 160 8.51 0.55 -19.15
CA TYR A 160 7.29 0.00 -18.57
C TYR A 160 7.57 -0.90 -17.36
N ALA A 161 6.76 -0.77 -16.31
CA ALA A 161 6.79 -1.61 -15.12
C ALA A 161 5.39 -2.09 -14.71
N ASP A 162 5.32 -3.26 -14.08
CA ASP A 162 4.06 -3.88 -13.67
C ASP A 162 3.48 -3.28 -12.38
N THR A 163 4.34 -2.69 -11.55
CA THR A 163 3.95 -2.02 -10.30
C THR A 163 4.43 -0.59 -10.28
N TRP A 164 3.73 0.28 -9.55
CA TRP A 164 4.15 1.67 -9.42
C TRP A 164 5.39 1.81 -8.55
N GLU A 165 5.54 0.96 -7.53
CA GLU A 165 6.76 0.92 -6.71
C GLU A 165 8.00 0.74 -7.60
N GLU A 166 7.98 -0.27 -8.47
CA GLU A 166 9.09 -0.55 -9.38
C GLU A 166 9.37 0.64 -10.32
N PHE A 167 8.32 1.17 -10.97
CA PHE A 167 8.46 2.33 -11.85
C PHE A 167 9.09 3.52 -11.12
N PHE A 168 8.58 3.84 -9.93
CA PHE A 168 9.04 4.97 -9.15
C PHE A 168 10.49 4.78 -8.66
N ILE A 169 10.88 3.58 -8.23
CA ILE A 169 12.27 3.28 -7.83
C ILE A 169 13.24 3.49 -9.00
N ASN A 170 12.86 3.05 -10.20
CA ASN A 170 13.68 3.23 -11.40
C ASN A 170 13.87 4.72 -11.73
N GLY A 171 12.77 5.48 -11.73
CA GLY A 171 12.81 6.94 -11.94
C GLY A 171 13.58 7.69 -10.86
N PHE A 172 13.50 7.26 -9.60
CA PHE A 172 14.22 7.85 -8.47
C PHE A 172 15.74 7.63 -8.58
N ARG A 173 16.18 6.38 -8.84
CA ARG A 173 17.59 6.05 -9.09
C ARG A 173 18.15 6.82 -10.28
N HIS A 174 17.38 6.89 -11.37
CA HIS A 174 17.77 7.63 -12.57
C HIS A 174 18.06 9.10 -12.25
N MET A 175 17.22 9.76 -11.46
CA MET A 175 17.47 11.16 -11.08
C MET A 175 18.65 11.37 -10.14
N ILE A 176 18.88 10.47 -9.20
CA ILE A 176 20.09 10.54 -8.38
C ILE A 176 21.33 10.46 -9.29
N ASN A 177 21.32 9.53 -10.26
CA ASN A 177 22.42 9.40 -11.22
C ASN A 177 22.58 10.65 -12.10
N MET A 178 21.49 11.29 -12.53
CA MET A 178 21.54 12.55 -13.27
C MET A 178 22.13 13.69 -12.44
N ASN A 179 21.75 13.80 -11.17
CA ASN A 179 22.36 14.77 -10.25
C ASN A 179 23.87 14.52 -10.10
N ILE A 180 24.30 13.26 -9.94
CA ILE A 180 25.73 12.92 -9.85
C ILE A 180 26.46 13.28 -11.14
N LYS A 181 25.86 13.01 -12.30
CA LYS A 181 26.46 13.29 -13.61
C LYS A 181 26.63 14.80 -13.85
N ARG A 182 25.66 15.63 -13.41
CA ARG A 182 25.68 17.09 -13.66
C ARG A 182 26.38 17.89 -12.57
N GLY A 183 26.08 17.62 -11.30
CA GLY A 183 26.55 18.39 -10.15
C GLY A 183 27.61 17.68 -9.30
N GLY A 184 28.02 16.47 -9.66
CA GLY A 184 28.95 15.65 -8.86
C GLY A 184 28.28 14.91 -7.70
N ARG A 185 29.05 14.10 -6.97
CA ARG A 185 28.53 13.26 -5.88
C ARG A 185 28.04 14.11 -4.70
N TRP A 186 26.98 13.64 -4.03
CA TRP A 186 26.44 14.25 -2.81
C TRP A 186 26.83 13.38 -1.61
N PRO A 187 27.87 13.72 -0.83
CA PRO A 187 28.29 12.92 0.31
C PRO A 187 27.19 12.69 1.35
N GLU A 188 26.26 13.64 1.49
CA GLU A 188 25.15 13.57 2.44
C GLU A 188 24.07 12.55 2.03
N LEU A 189 24.06 12.09 0.77
CA LEU A 189 23.17 11.02 0.33
C LEU A 189 23.71 9.63 0.64
N GLU A 190 24.97 9.49 1.04
CA GLU A 190 25.59 8.19 1.27
C GLU A 190 24.80 7.39 2.32
N GLY A 191 24.18 6.29 1.86
CA GLY A 191 23.31 5.43 2.67
C GLY A 191 21.86 5.91 2.79
N LEU A 192 21.57 7.20 2.63
CA LEU A 192 20.19 7.71 2.58
C LEU A 192 19.47 7.26 1.33
N ASP A 193 20.13 7.30 0.18
CA ASP A 193 19.59 6.81 -1.10
C ASP A 193 19.17 5.34 -1.01
N THR A 194 20.02 4.51 -0.41
CA THR A 194 19.80 3.09 -0.18
C THR A 194 18.65 2.88 0.80
N ALA A 195 18.63 3.61 1.92
CA ALA A 195 17.52 3.54 2.88
C ALA A 195 16.18 3.98 2.27
N MET A 196 16.19 4.98 1.39
CA MET A 196 14.99 5.40 0.67
C MET A 196 14.47 4.28 -0.24
N ILE A 197 15.35 3.70 -1.04
CA ILE A 197 15.00 2.65 -2.01
C ILE A 197 14.59 1.34 -1.34
N GLU A 198 15.29 0.92 -0.29
CA GLU A 198 15.05 -0.38 0.35
C GLU A 198 13.95 -0.35 1.40
N LYS A 199 13.71 0.81 2.04
CA LYS A 199 12.78 0.91 3.18
C LYS A 199 11.62 1.85 2.91
N VAL A 200 11.90 3.12 2.63
CA VAL A 200 10.89 4.18 2.61
C VAL A 200 9.94 4.03 1.41
N ILE A 201 10.49 3.85 0.21
CA ILE A 201 9.69 3.73 -1.00
C ILE A 201 8.77 2.50 -0.93
N PRO A 202 9.27 1.28 -0.61
CA PRO A 202 8.40 0.13 -0.38
C PRO A 202 7.36 0.36 0.72
N ARG A 203 7.74 0.99 1.84
CA ARG A 203 6.81 1.29 2.94
C ARG A 203 5.65 2.17 2.48
N LEU A 204 5.90 3.16 1.64
CA LEU A 204 4.90 4.14 1.25
C LEU A 204 4.09 3.73 0.00
N LEU A 205 4.70 2.98 -0.92
CA LEU A 205 4.08 2.67 -2.21
C LEU A 205 3.47 1.27 -2.26
N ARG A 206 4.18 0.25 -1.77
CA ARG A 206 3.71 -1.15 -1.80
C ARG A 206 2.32 -1.34 -1.19
N PRO A 207 1.97 -0.70 -0.05
CA PRO A 207 0.64 -0.84 0.51
C PRO A 207 -0.48 -0.53 -0.48
N MET A 208 -0.30 0.39 -1.42
CA MET A 208 -1.35 0.74 -2.39
C MET A 208 -1.68 -0.39 -3.38
N GLU A 209 -0.80 -1.39 -3.50
CA GLU A 209 -0.89 -2.53 -4.43
C GLU A 209 -0.93 -3.89 -3.69
N THR A 210 -1.12 -3.89 -2.37
CA THR A 210 -1.21 -5.09 -1.54
C THR A 210 -2.52 -5.13 -0.75
N ASP A 211 -2.83 -6.28 -0.14
CA ASP A 211 -4.09 -6.51 0.59
C ASP A 211 -5.34 -6.26 -0.27
N GLY A 212 -5.31 -6.73 -1.53
CA GLY A 212 -6.42 -6.58 -2.48
C GLY A 212 -6.53 -5.19 -3.12
N ARG A 213 -5.69 -4.24 -2.71
CA ARG A 213 -5.65 -2.90 -3.31
C ARG A 213 -4.92 -2.94 -4.64
N SER A 214 -5.32 -2.04 -5.53
CA SER A 214 -4.69 -1.81 -6.82
C SER A 214 -4.77 -0.35 -7.16
N ILE A 215 -3.76 0.14 -7.87
CA ILE A 215 -3.75 1.47 -8.45
C ILE A 215 -3.83 1.37 -9.96
N LYS A 216 -4.54 2.33 -10.55
CA LYS A 216 -4.67 2.45 -12.00
C LYS A 216 -3.49 3.25 -12.55
N PRO A 217 -2.79 2.79 -13.60
CA PRO A 217 -1.89 3.63 -14.38
C PRO A 217 -2.69 4.73 -15.10
N ALA A 218 -2.61 5.94 -14.57
CA ALA A 218 -3.27 7.15 -15.06
C ALA A 218 -2.27 8.01 -15.84
N LEU A 219 -2.68 8.53 -17.00
CA LEU A 219 -1.85 9.47 -17.74
C LEU A 219 -1.70 10.76 -16.94
N VAL A 220 -0.47 11.15 -16.65
CA VAL A 220 -0.10 12.41 -16.00
C VAL A 220 0.54 13.36 -17.02
N HIS A 221 0.48 14.67 -16.76
CA HIS A 221 1.29 15.66 -17.46
C HIS A 221 2.78 15.43 -17.18
N GLY A 222 3.13 15.04 -15.95
CA GLY A 222 4.51 14.66 -15.58
C GLY A 222 5.47 15.83 -15.33
N ASP A 223 4.98 17.06 -15.48
CA ASP A 223 5.67 18.31 -15.16
C ASP A 223 4.67 19.46 -14.93
N LEU A 224 3.58 19.19 -14.19
CA LEU A 224 2.54 20.19 -14.00
C LEU A 224 2.89 21.15 -12.86
N TRP A 225 3.55 22.25 -13.18
CA TRP A 225 3.82 23.37 -12.28
C TRP A 225 3.19 24.66 -12.84
N CYS A 226 3.21 25.76 -12.07
CA CYS A 226 2.54 27.00 -12.49
C CYS A 226 3.01 27.58 -13.84
N GLY A 227 4.20 27.21 -14.32
CA GLY A 227 4.70 27.65 -15.62
C GLY A 227 4.15 26.88 -16.82
N ASN A 228 3.45 25.77 -16.57
CA ASN A 228 2.86 24.86 -17.58
C ASN A 228 1.33 24.83 -17.52
N ALA A 229 0.72 25.81 -16.84
CA ALA A 229 -0.72 25.97 -16.71
C ALA A 229 -1.09 27.44 -16.92
N ALA A 230 -2.09 27.68 -17.77
CA ALA A 230 -2.57 29.01 -18.09
C ALA A 230 -4.08 29.01 -18.37
N ILE A 231 -4.62 30.20 -18.61
CA ILE A 231 -5.99 30.41 -19.07
C ILE A 231 -5.94 30.84 -20.53
N ASP A 232 -6.70 30.16 -21.39
CA ASP A 232 -6.91 30.61 -22.77
C ASP A 232 -7.79 31.87 -22.74
N THR A 233 -7.24 33.00 -23.19
CA THR A 233 -7.94 34.30 -23.17
C THR A 233 -9.18 34.34 -24.08
N ALA A 234 -9.27 33.45 -25.08
CA ALA A 234 -10.42 33.40 -25.97
C ALA A 234 -11.61 32.66 -25.35
N THR A 235 -11.36 31.62 -24.55
CA THR A 235 -12.40 30.75 -23.98
C THR A 235 -12.59 30.93 -22.48
N GLU A 236 -11.64 31.59 -21.80
CA GLU A 236 -11.52 31.69 -20.35
C GLU A 236 -11.34 30.34 -19.64
N LEU A 237 -11.02 29.27 -20.39
CA LEU A 237 -10.87 27.92 -19.86
C LEU A 237 -9.41 27.60 -19.49
N PRO A 238 -9.20 26.71 -18.50
CA PRO A 238 -7.87 26.22 -18.17
C PRO A 238 -7.24 25.41 -19.31
N LEU A 239 -5.94 25.60 -19.51
CA LEU A 239 -5.13 24.90 -20.50
C LEU A 239 -3.74 24.56 -19.92
N ILE A 240 -3.23 23.37 -20.24
CA ILE A 240 -1.91 22.85 -19.85
C ILE A 240 -1.06 22.57 -21.08
N TYR A 241 0.24 22.84 -21.00
CA TYR A 241 1.17 22.75 -22.12
C TYR A 241 2.57 22.35 -21.66
N ASP A 242 3.42 21.95 -22.61
CA ASP A 242 4.77 21.43 -22.36
C ASP A 242 4.80 20.15 -21.48
N PRO A 243 4.01 19.10 -21.81
CA PRO A 243 3.95 17.90 -21.01
C PRO A 243 5.15 16.99 -21.17
N ALA A 244 5.51 16.33 -20.07
CA ALA A 244 6.47 15.24 -20.01
C ALA A 244 5.78 13.96 -19.53
N SER A 245 4.75 13.55 -20.28
CA SER A 245 3.79 12.55 -19.82
C SER A 245 4.34 11.14 -19.68
N PHE A 246 3.69 10.38 -18.79
CA PHE A 246 3.75 8.93 -18.69
C PHE A 246 2.52 8.43 -17.92
N TYR A 247 2.29 7.12 -17.87
CA TYR A 247 1.25 6.52 -17.04
C TYR A 247 1.78 6.24 -15.63
N ALA A 248 1.17 6.87 -14.62
CA ALA A 248 1.62 6.91 -13.23
C ALA A 248 0.49 6.59 -12.25
N HIS A 249 0.81 6.50 -10.96
CA HIS A 249 -0.20 6.74 -9.92
C HIS A 249 -0.65 8.21 -9.99
N ASN A 250 -1.97 8.46 -9.98
CA ASN A 250 -2.52 9.80 -10.18
C ASN A 250 -2.07 10.85 -9.16
N GLU A 251 -1.78 10.47 -7.90
CA GLU A 251 -1.29 11.43 -6.89
C GLU A 251 0.16 11.88 -7.15
N TYR A 252 0.89 11.24 -8.08
CA TYR A 252 2.24 11.66 -8.47
C TYR A 252 2.28 13.12 -8.97
N GLU A 253 1.28 13.52 -9.77
CA GLU A 253 1.19 14.89 -10.31
C GLU A 253 1.12 15.95 -9.20
N LEU A 254 0.39 15.64 -8.12
CA LEU A 254 0.22 16.52 -6.97
C LEU A 254 1.55 16.74 -6.21
N GLY A 255 2.51 15.82 -6.38
CA GLY A 255 3.87 15.99 -5.87
C GLY A 255 4.54 17.26 -6.40
N ASN A 256 4.32 17.60 -7.67
CA ASN A 256 4.88 18.83 -8.25
C ASN A 256 4.16 20.08 -7.74
N TRP A 257 2.97 19.96 -7.16
CA TRP A 257 2.24 21.10 -6.60
C TRP A 257 2.70 21.44 -5.19
N ARG A 258 3.33 20.48 -4.49
CA ARG A 258 3.73 20.63 -3.09
C ARG A 258 4.74 21.76 -2.84
N PRO A 259 5.78 21.97 -3.67
CA PRO A 259 6.71 23.07 -3.45
C PRO A 259 6.06 24.44 -3.63
N GLU A 260 6.26 25.35 -2.69
CA GLU A 260 5.68 26.70 -2.73
C GLU A 260 6.03 27.47 -4.01
N ARG A 261 7.23 27.25 -4.56
CA ARG A 261 7.69 27.84 -5.83
C ARG A 261 6.77 27.53 -7.02
N ASN A 262 5.99 26.45 -6.95
CA ASN A 262 5.09 26.02 -8.01
C ASN A 262 3.66 26.56 -7.83
N LYS A 263 3.42 27.43 -6.82
CA LYS A 263 2.23 28.29 -6.61
C LYS A 263 0.86 27.59 -6.48
N PHE A 264 0.76 26.29 -6.67
CA PHE A 264 -0.46 25.53 -6.44
C PHE A 264 -0.76 25.39 -4.94
N THR A 265 -1.64 26.24 -4.43
CA THR A 265 -1.98 26.26 -2.99
C THR A 265 -2.80 25.05 -2.56
N ARG A 266 -3.07 24.92 -1.25
CA ARG A 266 -3.90 23.85 -0.69
C ARG A 266 -5.31 23.78 -1.28
N SER A 267 -5.82 24.88 -1.85
CA SER A 267 -7.12 24.87 -2.53
C SER A 267 -7.16 23.92 -3.72
N TYR A 268 -6.07 23.78 -4.47
CA TYR A 268 -5.95 22.85 -5.60
C TYR A 268 -5.98 21.40 -5.14
N PHE A 269 -5.22 21.05 -4.11
CA PHE A 269 -5.27 19.71 -3.51
C PHE A 269 -6.68 19.35 -3.05
N ASN A 270 -7.35 20.29 -2.35
CA ASN A 270 -8.71 20.09 -1.88
C ASN A 270 -9.70 19.98 -3.05
N ALA A 271 -9.55 20.78 -4.11
CA ALA A 271 -10.38 20.71 -5.30
C ALA A 271 -10.21 19.37 -6.03
N TYR A 272 -8.98 18.92 -6.27
CA TYR A 272 -8.68 17.62 -6.88
C TYR A 272 -9.32 16.46 -6.10
N HIS A 273 -9.19 16.47 -4.77
CA HIS A 273 -9.74 15.40 -3.93
C HIS A 273 -11.26 15.41 -3.76
N LYS A 274 -11.97 16.45 -4.27
CA LYS A 274 -13.42 16.37 -4.44
C LYS A 274 -13.83 15.43 -5.58
N HIS A 275 -12.93 15.18 -6.53
CA HIS A 275 -13.18 14.32 -7.69
C HIS A 275 -12.56 12.92 -7.53
N ILE A 276 -11.33 12.83 -6.99
CA ILE A 276 -10.63 11.55 -6.79
C ILE A 276 -10.25 11.42 -5.31
N PRO A 277 -10.84 10.47 -4.55
CA PRO A 277 -10.47 10.21 -3.17
C PRO A 277 -8.97 9.90 -3.02
N LYS A 278 -8.42 10.17 -1.84
CA LYS A 278 -7.03 9.84 -1.53
C LYS A 278 -6.82 8.32 -1.59
N SER A 279 -5.69 7.89 -2.14
CA SER A 279 -5.36 6.47 -2.21
C SER A 279 -5.10 5.90 -0.82
N ALA A 280 -5.62 4.70 -0.56
CA ALA A 280 -5.39 4.00 0.70
C ALA A 280 -3.96 3.40 0.76
N PRO A 281 -3.26 3.42 1.91
CA PRO A 281 -3.71 3.97 3.20
C PRO A 281 -3.71 5.49 3.19
N GLU A 282 -4.83 6.12 3.55
CA GLU A 282 -4.91 7.59 3.56
C GLU A 282 -3.98 8.22 4.61
N ALA A 283 -3.66 7.50 5.69
CA ALA A 283 -2.71 7.97 6.70
C ALA A 283 -1.29 8.22 6.13
N ASP A 284 -0.93 7.53 5.05
CA ASP A 284 0.36 7.70 4.37
C ASP A 284 0.32 8.78 3.28
N TYR A 285 -0.84 9.40 3.01
CA TYR A 285 -1.04 10.33 1.89
C TYR A 285 -0.03 11.47 1.87
N ASP A 286 0.19 12.13 3.01
CA ASP A 286 1.09 13.28 3.05
C ASP A 286 2.55 12.87 2.82
N ASP A 287 3.00 11.75 3.40
CA ASP A 287 4.36 11.26 3.19
C ASP A 287 4.56 10.72 1.77
N ARG A 288 3.56 10.10 1.14
CA ARG A 288 3.61 9.75 -0.29
C ARG A 288 3.74 10.98 -1.18
N ASN A 289 2.97 12.04 -0.92
CA ASN A 289 3.08 13.29 -1.68
C ASN A 289 4.44 13.97 -1.47
N ALA A 290 5.03 13.85 -0.28
CA ALA A 290 6.39 14.32 -0.02
C ALA A 290 7.41 13.54 -0.84
N LEU A 291 7.26 12.20 -0.89
CA LEU A 291 8.08 11.33 -1.72
C LEU A 291 7.97 11.69 -3.21
N TYR A 292 6.76 11.95 -3.72
CA TYR A 292 6.58 12.40 -5.10
C TYR A 292 7.18 13.77 -5.37
N SER A 293 6.99 14.75 -4.46
CA SER A 293 7.62 16.07 -4.54
C SER A 293 9.15 15.98 -4.62
N MET A 294 9.75 15.04 -3.89
CA MET A 294 11.20 14.82 -3.90
C MET A 294 11.73 14.48 -5.30
N ARG A 295 10.96 13.76 -6.12
CA ARG A 295 11.34 13.46 -7.51
C ARG A 295 11.46 14.71 -8.39
N PHE A 296 10.61 15.71 -8.15
CA PHE A 296 10.66 17.00 -8.85
C PHE A 296 11.75 17.92 -8.28
N ASN A 297 12.01 17.86 -6.97
CA ASN A 297 13.14 18.60 -6.38
C ASN A 297 14.50 18.03 -6.83
N LEU A 298 14.63 16.71 -6.98
CA LEU A 298 15.81 16.09 -7.59
C LEU A 298 16.00 16.54 -9.05
N GLN A 299 14.93 16.66 -9.81
CA GLN A 299 14.98 17.21 -11.17
C GLN A 299 15.45 18.67 -11.18
N ALA A 300 14.86 19.53 -10.32
CA ALA A 300 15.29 20.92 -10.19
C ALA A 300 16.77 21.04 -9.81
N ALA A 301 17.25 20.21 -8.88
CA ALA A 301 18.67 20.15 -8.51
C ALA A 301 19.59 19.70 -9.66
N ALA A 302 19.12 18.84 -10.55
CA ALA A 302 19.88 18.42 -11.73
C ALA A 302 19.88 19.48 -12.84
N LEU A 303 18.79 20.25 -13.00
CA LEU A 303 18.73 21.36 -13.95
C LEU A 303 19.59 22.55 -13.49
N PHE A 304 19.62 22.82 -12.19
CA PHE A 304 20.29 23.98 -11.58
C PHE A 304 21.23 23.53 -10.46
N PRO A 305 22.35 22.82 -10.78
CA PRO A 305 23.24 22.24 -9.78
C PRO A 305 23.92 23.27 -8.86
N GLU A 306 24.02 24.53 -9.32
CA GLU A 306 24.52 25.66 -8.54
C GLU A 306 23.53 26.17 -7.47
N VAL A 307 22.24 25.83 -7.59
CA VAL A 307 21.20 26.24 -6.63
C VAL A 307 21.07 25.17 -5.55
N THR A 308 21.87 25.30 -4.48
CA THR A 308 22.00 24.26 -3.44
C THR A 308 20.72 23.99 -2.64
N SER A 309 19.80 24.96 -2.58
CA SER A 309 18.55 24.83 -1.81
C SER A 309 17.67 23.66 -2.27
N PHE A 310 17.70 23.29 -3.55
CA PHE A 310 16.98 22.10 -4.04
C PHE A 310 17.56 20.82 -3.45
N ARG A 311 18.90 20.70 -3.46
CA ARG A 311 19.62 19.56 -2.86
C ARG A 311 19.37 19.49 -1.35
N GLU A 312 19.50 20.61 -0.64
CA GLU A 312 19.28 20.70 0.80
C GLU A 312 17.87 20.20 1.16
N SER A 313 16.84 20.70 0.44
CA SER A 313 15.45 20.27 0.62
C SER A 313 15.24 18.77 0.39
N VAL A 314 15.87 18.20 -0.64
CA VAL A 314 15.80 16.75 -0.91
C VAL A 314 16.41 15.96 0.25
N VAL A 315 17.62 16.33 0.67
CA VAL A 315 18.36 15.61 1.73
C VAL A 315 17.61 15.66 3.05
N ASP A 316 17.07 16.82 3.43
CA ASP A 316 16.31 16.97 4.67
C ASP A 316 15.02 16.15 4.67
N GLU A 317 14.32 16.12 3.53
CA GLU A 317 13.10 15.32 3.39
C GLU A 317 13.42 13.81 3.40
N MET A 318 14.52 13.38 2.78
CA MET A 318 15.00 11.99 2.90
C MET A 318 15.30 11.61 4.34
N ARG A 319 16.04 12.45 5.09
CA ARG A 319 16.33 12.21 6.51
C ARG A 319 15.07 12.09 7.34
N ARG A 320 14.09 12.98 7.11
CA ARG A 320 12.79 12.94 7.80
C ARG A 320 12.08 11.61 7.56
N LEU A 321 11.97 11.20 6.29
CA LEU A 321 11.25 9.97 5.93
C LEU A 321 11.97 8.71 6.40
N VAL A 322 13.30 8.62 6.25
CA VAL A 322 14.10 7.50 6.75
C VAL A 322 13.99 7.38 8.27
N THR A 323 14.02 8.50 9.00
CA THR A 323 13.84 8.52 10.46
C THR A 323 12.42 8.09 10.85
N LYS A 324 11.41 8.47 10.07
CA LYS A 324 10.01 8.13 10.32
C LYS A 324 9.68 6.66 10.02
N PHE A 325 10.36 6.05 9.06
CA PHE A 325 10.12 4.67 8.62
C PHE A 325 11.39 3.79 8.71
N PRO A 326 11.98 3.64 9.91
CA PRO A 326 13.27 2.99 10.07
C PRO A 326 13.24 1.48 9.76
N GLY A 327 12.09 0.82 9.95
CA GLY A 327 11.87 -0.60 9.67
C GLY A 327 11.17 -0.89 8.33
N GLY A 328 10.94 0.13 7.50
CA GLY A 328 10.47 -0.04 6.13
C GLY A 328 9.12 -0.77 5.98
N TYR A 329 8.94 -1.45 4.86
CA TYR A 329 7.70 -2.19 4.58
C TYR A 329 7.53 -3.39 5.52
N GLU A 330 8.63 -3.99 5.95
CA GLU A 330 8.65 -5.14 6.86
C GLU A 330 8.03 -4.80 8.21
N GLU A 331 8.27 -3.60 8.73
CA GLU A 331 7.62 -3.08 9.93
C GLU A 331 6.10 -2.90 9.72
N TYR A 332 5.70 -2.35 8.57
CA TYR A 332 4.28 -2.20 8.21
C TYR A 332 3.56 -3.53 8.05
N ALA A 333 4.17 -4.48 7.35
CA ALA A 333 3.63 -5.81 7.15
C ALA A 333 3.44 -6.54 8.48
N LYS A 334 4.33 -6.34 9.46
CA LYS A 334 4.16 -6.84 10.83
C LYS A 334 2.96 -6.22 11.56
N MET A 335 2.53 -5.01 11.23
CA MET A 335 1.33 -4.40 11.85
C MET A 335 0.01 -4.94 11.29
N SER A 336 0.01 -5.63 10.14
CA SER A 336 -1.17 -6.36 9.62
C SER A 336 -1.55 -7.59 10.46
N THR A 337 -0.78 -7.89 11.50
CA THR A 337 -0.91 -9.07 12.36
C THR A 337 -1.93 -8.90 13.50
N VAL A 338 -2.62 -7.75 13.57
CA VAL A 338 -3.66 -7.46 14.58
C VAL A 338 -5.04 -7.79 14.01
N GLY A 339 -5.62 -8.90 14.47
CA GLY A 339 -7.00 -9.27 14.22
C GLY A 339 -7.96 -8.85 15.34
N PHE A 340 -9.25 -9.06 15.14
CA PHE A 340 -10.31 -8.69 16.05
C PHE A 340 -11.01 -9.94 16.61
N GLY A 341 -10.88 -10.17 17.93
CA GLY A 341 -11.51 -11.31 18.60
C GLY A 341 -12.97 -11.06 18.96
N THR A 342 -13.86 -12.01 18.68
CA THR A 342 -15.33 -11.85 18.87
C THR A 342 -15.93 -12.64 20.04
N PHE A 343 -15.13 -13.36 20.82
CA PHE A 343 -15.62 -14.09 21.99
C PHE A 343 -16.20 -13.14 23.06
N GLN A 344 -17.44 -13.39 23.51
CA GLN A 344 -18.12 -12.51 24.47
C GLN A 344 -18.17 -13.06 25.90
N GLY A 345 -17.87 -14.35 26.11
CA GLY A 345 -18.05 -15.00 27.42
C GLY A 345 -19.47 -14.81 27.96
N ASP A 346 -19.59 -14.59 29.27
CA ASP A 346 -20.88 -14.46 29.97
C ASP A 346 -21.68 -13.18 29.61
N ALA A 347 -21.05 -12.23 28.89
CA ALA A 347 -21.69 -10.96 28.52
C ALA A 347 -22.74 -11.09 27.38
N GLY A 348 -22.75 -12.24 26.68
CA GLY A 348 -23.69 -12.52 25.60
C GLY A 348 -23.39 -11.80 24.28
N ASN A 349 -24.07 -12.22 23.22
CA ASN A 349 -23.73 -11.86 21.83
C ASN A 349 -24.37 -10.55 21.31
N GLY A 350 -25.15 -9.85 22.12
CA GLY A 350 -25.98 -8.71 21.68
C GLY A 350 -25.25 -7.50 21.11
N SER A 351 -23.92 -7.41 21.24
CA SER A 351 -23.10 -6.31 20.71
C SER A 351 -22.08 -6.72 19.64
N VAL A 352 -22.05 -7.99 19.23
CA VAL A 352 -21.01 -8.52 18.33
C VAL A 352 -21.05 -7.86 16.96
N LYS A 353 -22.24 -7.76 16.35
CA LYS A 353 -22.41 -7.16 15.01
C LYS A 353 -21.84 -5.74 14.95
N GLU A 354 -22.28 -4.87 15.86
CA GLU A 354 -21.83 -3.48 15.92
C GLU A 354 -20.32 -3.39 16.21
N ALA A 355 -19.80 -4.23 17.11
CA ALA A 355 -18.38 -4.25 17.41
C ALA A 355 -17.52 -4.64 16.19
N VAL A 356 -17.96 -5.60 15.38
CA VAL A 356 -17.27 -6.00 14.14
C VAL A 356 -17.37 -4.88 13.09
N LEU A 357 -18.53 -4.25 12.91
CA LEU A 357 -18.67 -3.11 12.01
C LEU A 357 -17.72 -1.96 12.39
N GLN A 358 -17.64 -1.64 13.68
CA GLN A 358 -16.72 -0.62 14.18
C GLN A 358 -15.26 -1.02 13.98
N ALA A 359 -14.90 -2.28 14.25
CA ALA A 359 -13.55 -2.76 14.01
C ALA A 359 -13.16 -2.63 12.52
N LEU A 360 -14.02 -3.06 11.61
CA LEU A 360 -13.79 -2.92 10.16
C LEU A 360 -13.62 -1.44 9.74
N ARG A 361 -14.43 -0.54 10.29
CA ARG A 361 -14.31 0.93 10.09
C ARG A 361 -13.01 1.50 10.66
N CYS A 362 -12.52 0.96 11.78
CA CYS A 362 -11.24 1.35 12.37
C CYS A 362 -10.02 0.81 11.61
N GLY A 363 -10.20 -0.09 10.63
CA GLY A 363 -9.13 -0.60 9.78
C GLY A 363 -8.76 -2.07 9.99
N TYR A 364 -9.48 -2.80 10.84
CA TYR A 364 -9.25 -4.25 10.98
C TYR A 364 -9.59 -4.97 9.68
N ARG A 365 -8.80 -6.00 9.34
CA ARG A 365 -9.03 -6.87 8.19
C ARG A 365 -8.95 -8.36 8.53
N HIS A 366 -8.67 -8.71 9.78
CA HIS A 366 -8.73 -10.08 10.29
C HIS A 366 -9.76 -10.18 11.42
N ILE A 367 -10.79 -11.02 11.25
CA ILE A 367 -11.83 -11.26 12.25
C ILE A 367 -11.75 -12.70 12.76
N ASP A 368 -11.59 -12.88 14.08
CA ASP A 368 -11.57 -14.18 14.75
C ASP A 368 -12.89 -14.45 15.50
N THR A 369 -13.48 -15.60 15.21
CA THR A 369 -14.75 -16.12 15.76
C THR A 369 -14.66 -17.65 15.91
N ALA A 370 -15.76 -18.31 16.25
CA ALA A 370 -15.87 -19.77 16.38
C ALA A 370 -17.35 -20.18 16.34
N THR A 371 -17.68 -21.38 15.83
CA THR A 371 -19.03 -21.96 15.93
C THR A 371 -19.51 -21.99 17.39
N ALA A 372 -18.60 -22.32 18.31
CA ALA A 372 -18.88 -22.39 19.75
C ALA A 372 -19.21 -21.02 20.39
N TYR A 373 -18.92 -19.89 19.73
CA TYR A 373 -19.26 -18.56 20.25
C TYR A 373 -20.74 -18.23 20.03
N GLY A 374 -21.40 -18.92 19.09
CA GLY A 374 -22.82 -18.71 18.79
C GLY A 374 -23.14 -17.31 18.26
N ASN A 375 -22.16 -16.62 17.67
CA ASN A 375 -22.31 -15.26 17.11
C ASN A 375 -21.89 -15.17 15.64
N GLU A 376 -21.78 -16.32 14.98
CA GLU A 376 -21.27 -16.38 13.62
C GLU A 376 -22.13 -15.53 12.68
N ARG A 377 -23.45 -15.67 12.79
CA ARG A 377 -24.41 -14.91 11.99
C ARG A 377 -24.20 -13.39 12.09
N GLU A 378 -24.03 -12.86 13.29
CA GLU A 378 -23.85 -11.43 13.55
C GLU A 378 -22.56 -10.90 12.91
N VAL A 379 -21.49 -11.69 12.95
CA VAL A 379 -20.22 -11.36 12.27
C VAL A 379 -20.41 -11.34 10.75
N GLY A 380 -21.14 -12.31 10.19
CA GLY A 380 -21.41 -12.38 8.76
C GLY A 380 -22.26 -11.20 8.26
N GLU A 381 -23.28 -10.83 9.03
CA GLU A 381 -24.10 -9.65 8.78
C GLU A 381 -23.26 -8.35 8.83
N ALA A 382 -22.35 -8.22 9.81
CA ALA A 382 -21.46 -7.07 9.93
C ALA A 382 -20.49 -6.95 8.74
N ILE A 383 -19.88 -8.05 8.30
CA ILE A 383 -18.98 -8.07 7.14
C ILE A 383 -19.74 -7.62 5.89
N LYS A 384 -20.94 -8.17 5.65
CA LYS A 384 -21.76 -7.80 4.49
C LYS A 384 -22.17 -6.32 4.53
N GLU A 385 -22.57 -5.82 5.69
CA GLU A 385 -23.00 -4.43 5.87
C GLU A 385 -21.84 -3.43 5.81
N SER A 386 -20.59 -3.87 6.07
CA SER A 386 -19.42 -2.99 6.01
C SER A 386 -19.14 -2.38 4.64
N GLY A 387 -19.61 -3.03 3.55
CA GLY A 387 -19.32 -2.62 2.17
C GLY A 387 -17.89 -2.88 1.71
N ILE A 388 -17.03 -3.45 2.55
CA ILE A 388 -15.65 -3.82 2.20
C ILE A 388 -15.70 -5.08 1.32
N PRO A 389 -14.94 -5.15 0.21
CA PRO A 389 -14.82 -6.35 -0.62
C PRO A 389 -14.46 -7.58 0.22
N ARG A 390 -15.12 -8.71 -0.03
CA ARG A 390 -15.00 -9.92 0.81
C ARG A 390 -13.56 -10.43 0.84
N GLU A 391 -12.86 -10.32 -0.28
CA GLU A 391 -11.47 -10.71 -0.50
C GLU A 391 -10.47 -9.91 0.36
N GLU A 392 -10.84 -8.72 0.85
CA GLU A 392 -10.01 -7.93 1.76
C GLU A 392 -10.12 -8.37 3.22
N ILE A 393 -11.12 -9.18 3.58
CA ILE A 393 -11.38 -9.58 4.96
C ILE A 393 -10.98 -11.04 5.16
N ILE A 394 -9.96 -11.25 5.98
CA ILE A 394 -9.63 -12.57 6.53
C ILE A 394 -10.59 -12.84 7.67
N VAL A 395 -11.26 -13.99 7.61
CA VAL A 395 -12.12 -14.45 8.70
C VAL A 395 -11.51 -15.76 9.25
N THR A 396 -11.63 -16.03 10.55
CA THR A 396 -11.21 -17.29 11.20
C THR A 396 -12.26 -17.80 12.20
N THR A 397 -12.76 -19.04 12.06
CA THR A 397 -13.71 -19.83 12.92
C THR A 397 -13.00 -21.09 13.32
N LYS A 398 -13.66 -21.83 14.20
CA LYS A 398 -13.13 -23.04 14.82
C LYS A 398 -14.24 -24.09 14.90
N LEU A 399 -13.90 -25.32 14.56
CA LEU A 399 -14.74 -26.50 14.55
C LEU A 399 -15.13 -26.78 15.98
N ALA A 400 -16.42 -26.81 16.29
CA ALA A 400 -16.84 -27.10 17.65
C ALA A 400 -16.49 -28.55 18.04
N GLN A 401 -16.28 -28.76 19.33
CA GLN A 401 -15.81 -30.02 19.92
C GLN A 401 -16.69 -31.23 19.59
N THR A 402 -17.98 -31.07 19.26
CA THR A 402 -18.86 -32.20 18.89
C THR A 402 -18.75 -32.64 17.43
N TRP A 403 -17.95 -31.96 16.59
CA TRP A 403 -17.94 -32.14 15.14
C TRP A 403 -16.68 -32.84 14.60
N HIS A 404 -15.96 -33.57 15.44
CA HIS A 404 -14.66 -34.14 15.09
C HIS A 404 -14.71 -35.44 14.28
N ARG A 405 -15.89 -36.10 14.16
CA ARG A 405 -16.01 -37.30 13.33
C ARG A 405 -15.75 -36.90 11.87
N VAL A 406 -14.99 -37.71 11.14
CA VAL A 406 -14.62 -37.43 9.73
C VAL A 406 -15.83 -37.07 8.87
N SER A 407 -16.96 -37.75 9.07
CA SER A 407 -18.23 -37.49 8.35
C SER A 407 -18.87 -36.13 8.64
N ASP A 408 -18.55 -35.52 9.78
CA ASP A 408 -19.21 -34.32 10.28
C ASP A 408 -18.46 -33.05 9.94
N VAL A 409 -17.15 -33.14 9.66
CA VAL A 409 -16.25 -32.00 9.44
C VAL A 409 -16.73 -31.10 8.30
N GLU A 410 -17.05 -31.68 7.13
CA GLU A 410 -17.51 -30.89 5.98
C GLU A 410 -18.87 -30.25 6.24
N ARG A 411 -19.80 -30.97 6.90
CA ARG A 411 -21.11 -30.42 7.26
C ARG A 411 -20.99 -29.29 8.28
N ALA A 412 -20.08 -29.41 9.25
CA ALA A 412 -19.80 -28.35 10.21
C ALA A 412 -19.29 -27.10 9.51
N LEU A 413 -18.34 -27.27 8.57
CA LEU A 413 -17.87 -26.15 7.76
C LEU A 413 -19.01 -25.60 6.91
N ASP A 414 -19.87 -26.40 6.30
CA ASP A 414 -20.98 -25.89 5.48
C ASP A 414 -21.99 -25.07 6.30
N LEU A 415 -22.35 -25.51 7.51
CA LEU A 415 -23.17 -24.73 8.43
C LEU A 415 -22.46 -23.46 8.89
N SER A 416 -21.18 -23.58 9.21
CA SER A 416 -20.38 -22.41 9.49
C SER A 416 -20.14 -21.59 8.25
N LEU A 417 -20.20 -22.05 6.99
CA LEU A 417 -20.05 -21.28 5.73
C LEU A 417 -21.33 -20.51 5.41
N GLU A 418 -22.49 -21.16 5.63
CA GLU A 418 -23.80 -20.50 5.64
C GLU A 418 -23.80 -19.34 6.65
N ARG A 419 -23.08 -19.53 7.76
CA ARG A 419 -22.96 -18.52 8.81
C ARG A 419 -21.76 -17.56 8.63
N LEU A 420 -20.60 -18.02 8.13
CA LEU A 420 -19.23 -17.47 8.39
C LEU A 420 -17.91 -18.06 7.78
N GLN A 421 -17.78 -19.34 7.37
CA GLN A 421 -16.70 -19.95 6.54
C GLN A 421 -15.34 -20.48 7.11
N LEU A 422 -15.18 -21.34 8.15
CA LEU A 422 -13.83 -21.46 8.80
C LEU A 422 -13.40 -22.79 9.57
N ASN A 423 -12.22 -22.79 10.27
CA ASN A 423 -11.26 -23.88 10.70
C ASN A 423 -11.48 -24.69 12.02
N TYR A 424 -10.47 -25.32 12.72
CA TYR A 424 -10.53 -26.48 13.70
C TYR A 424 -10.17 -26.23 15.23
N VAL A 425 -10.62 -27.09 16.17
CA VAL A 425 -10.31 -27.13 17.65
C VAL A 425 -9.84 -28.54 18.08
N PRO A 426 -8.97 -28.76 19.08
CA PRO A 426 -8.26 -30.05 19.37
C PRO A 426 -8.96 -31.20 20.10
N HIS A 427 -10.12 -31.03 20.74
CA HIS A 427 -10.67 -32.05 21.63
C HIS A 427 -12.16 -32.26 21.41
N ALA A 428 -12.63 -33.51 21.53
CA ALA A 428 -13.98 -33.87 21.14
C ALA A 428 -14.92 -34.14 22.34
N TYR A 429 -16.13 -33.59 22.27
CA TYR A 429 -17.22 -33.94 23.18
C TYR A 429 -18.08 -35.04 22.55
N SER A 430 -18.70 -35.88 23.39
CA SER A 430 -19.66 -36.89 22.93
C SER A 430 -20.87 -36.19 22.29
N PRO A 431 -21.14 -36.42 20.98
CA PRO A 431 -22.25 -35.81 20.29
C PRO A 431 -23.57 -36.56 20.58
N GLY A 432 -24.60 -35.82 20.95
CA GLY A 432 -25.98 -36.27 21.06
C GLY A 432 -26.79 -35.93 19.80
N PRO A 433 -28.14 -36.00 19.85
CA PRO A 433 -29.00 -35.57 18.75
C PRO A 433 -28.65 -34.13 18.30
N ASP A 434 -28.56 -33.94 16.98
CA ASP A 434 -28.16 -32.70 16.31
C ASP A 434 -26.76 -32.16 16.68
N ASN A 435 -25.83 -33.04 17.05
CA ASN A 435 -24.46 -32.70 17.49
C ASN A 435 -24.40 -31.78 18.73
N ASN A 436 -25.44 -31.81 19.56
CA ASN A 436 -25.42 -31.19 20.89
C ASN A 436 -24.49 -31.96 21.83
N THR A 437 -23.84 -31.25 22.76
CA THR A 437 -22.96 -31.88 23.76
C THR A 437 -23.77 -32.72 24.74
N ILE A 438 -23.48 -34.03 24.83
CA ILE A 438 -23.96 -34.87 25.93
C ILE A 438 -23.24 -34.44 27.22
N ARG A 439 -23.99 -34.30 28.32
CA ARG A 439 -23.46 -33.84 29.61
C ARG A 439 -23.77 -34.85 30.72
N HIS A 440 -22.87 -34.92 31.70
CA HIS A 440 -23.14 -35.55 32.99
C HIS A 440 -24.27 -34.82 33.75
N PRO A 441 -24.92 -35.45 34.74
CA PRO A 441 -25.94 -34.80 35.58
C PRO A 441 -25.47 -33.52 36.28
N ASN A 442 -24.16 -33.36 36.49
CA ASN A 442 -23.55 -32.15 37.06
C ASN A 442 -23.29 -31.03 36.02
N GLY A 443 -23.76 -31.19 34.78
CA GLY A 443 -23.63 -30.21 33.70
C GLY A 443 -22.29 -30.25 32.95
N LYS A 444 -21.30 -31.06 33.36
CA LYS A 444 -20.01 -31.19 32.66
C LYS A 444 -20.16 -31.98 31.35
N PRO A 445 -19.43 -31.63 30.28
CA PRO A 445 -19.47 -32.39 29.02
C PRO A 445 -18.93 -33.80 29.21
N ILE A 446 -19.50 -34.77 28.50
CA ILE A 446 -18.92 -36.12 28.38
C ILE A 446 -17.88 -36.09 27.26
N ILE A 447 -16.68 -36.60 27.53
CA ILE A 447 -15.56 -36.61 26.57
C ILE A 447 -15.60 -37.88 25.73
N ASP A 448 -15.46 -37.72 24.41
CA ASP A 448 -15.18 -38.85 23.52
C ASP A 448 -13.65 -39.03 23.45
N HIS A 449 -13.11 -39.91 24.30
CA HIS A 449 -11.67 -40.11 24.43
C HIS A 449 -11.05 -40.78 23.19
N GLU A 450 -11.79 -41.61 22.47
CA GLU A 450 -11.31 -42.21 21.23
C GLU A 450 -11.19 -41.15 20.14
N LEU A 451 -12.25 -40.37 19.94
CA LEU A 451 -12.25 -39.30 18.95
C LEU A 451 -11.25 -38.18 19.29
N SER A 452 -11.08 -37.87 20.58
CA SER A 452 -10.07 -36.90 21.04
C SER A 452 -8.63 -37.38 20.80
N ARG A 453 -8.39 -38.71 20.75
CA ARG A 453 -7.09 -39.28 20.40
C ARG A 453 -6.85 -39.34 18.90
N ASP A 454 -7.91 -39.32 18.10
CA ASP A 454 -7.89 -39.49 16.64
C ASP A 454 -7.96 -38.14 15.87
N TYR A 455 -7.41 -37.08 16.45
CA TYR A 455 -7.28 -35.80 15.76
C TYR A 455 -6.51 -35.86 14.42
N PRO A 456 -5.58 -36.80 14.14
CA PRO A 456 -5.01 -36.94 12.80
C PRO A 456 -6.04 -37.29 11.73
N SER A 457 -7.04 -38.14 12.04
CA SER A 457 -8.12 -38.46 11.10
C SER A 457 -9.04 -37.25 10.88
N THR A 458 -9.34 -36.49 11.94
CA THR A 458 -10.06 -35.21 11.78
C THR A 458 -9.27 -34.21 10.93
N TRP A 459 -7.94 -34.17 11.08
CA TRP A 459 -7.08 -33.33 10.25
C TRP A 459 -7.14 -33.72 8.77
N ALA A 460 -7.04 -35.01 8.45
CA ALA A 460 -7.17 -35.48 7.06
C ALA A 460 -8.51 -35.03 6.42
N ALA A 461 -9.59 -35.00 7.20
CA ALA A 461 -10.86 -34.43 6.75
C ALA A 461 -10.80 -32.90 6.52
N MET A 462 -10.09 -32.16 7.39
CA MET A 462 -9.84 -30.72 7.21
C MET A 462 -9.02 -30.44 5.94
N GLU A 463 -8.02 -31.27 5.61
CA GLU A 463 -7.23 -31.12 4.38
C GLU A 463 -8.09 -31.20 3.13
N SER A 464 -9.11 -32.08 3.13
CA SER A 464 -10.06 -32.18 2.01
C SER A 464 -10.84 -30.89 1.79
N LEU A 465 -11.04 -30.05 2.82
CA LEU A 465 -11.72 -28.75 2.68
C LEU A 465 -10.87 -27.76 1.87
N VAL A 466 -9.53 -27.86 1.98
CA VAL A 466 -8.60 -27.07 1.17
C VAL A 466 -8.62 -27.56 -0.27
N ASP A 467 -8.55 -28.87 -0.49
CA ASP A 467 -8.59 -29.45 -1.84
C ASP A 467 -9.89 -29.08 -2.59
N LYS A 468 -11.01 -28.97 -1.86
CA LYS A 468 -12.31 -28.54 -2.38
C LYS A 468 -12.46 -27.02 -2.51
N GLY A 469 -11.45 -26.24 -2.13
CA GLY A 469 -11.48 -24.77 -2.15
C GLY A 469 -12.44 -24.14 -1.13
N LYS A 470 -12.98 -24.91 -0.18
CA LYS A 470 -13.90 -24.44 0.87
C LYS A 470 -13.16 -23.69 1.99
N ALA A 471 -11.88 -23.98 2.19
CA ALA A 471 -10.99 -23.25 3.09
C ALA A 471 -9.71 -22.84 2.35
N LYS A 472 -9.22 -21.61 2.56
CA LYS A 472 -7.94 -21.15 1.99
C LYS A 472 -6.74 -21.70 2.75
N MET A 473 -6.87 -21.80 4.07
CA MET A 473 -5.85 -22.28 4.99
C MET A 473 -6.54 -23.03 6.11
N ILE A 474 -5.88 -24.06 6.64
CA ILE A 474 -6.31 -24.81 7.83
C ILE A 474 -5.24 -24.73 8.91
N GLY A 475 -5.66 -24.80 10.16
CA GLY A 475 -4.78 -24.67 11.32
C GLY A 475 -5.40 -25.30 12.56
N VAL A 476 -4.64 -25.29 13.64
CA VAL A 476 -5.02 -25.84 14.94
C VAL A 476 -5.09 -24.74 16.00
N SER A 477 -5.63 -25.06 17.17
CA SER A 477 -5.64 -24.16 18.33
C SER A 477 -5.39 -24.95 19.60
N ASN A 478 -4.68 -24.40 20.59
CA ASN A 478 -4.38 -25.08 21.86
C ASN A 478 -3.64 -26.43 21.70
N PHE A 479 -2.81 -26.57 20.66
CA PHE A 479 -1.89 -27.71 20.51
C PHE A 479 -0.55 -27.38 21.17
N ASN A 480 -0.01 -28.33 21.97
CA ASN A 480 1.36 -28.29 22.47
C ASN A 480 2.32 -29.01 21.51
N ILE A 481 3.62 -29.02 21.84
CA ILE A 481 4.68 -29.58 20.98
C ILE A 481 4.38 -31.05 20.62
N LEU A 482 4.10 -31.91 21.60
CA LEU A 482 3.84 -33.34 21.36
C LEU A 482 2.72 -33.58 20.34
N LYS A 483 1.61 -32.83 20.46
CA LYS A 483 0.49 -32.96 19.53
C LYS A 483 0.82 -32.45 18.14
N LEU A 484 1.60 -31.37 18.04
CA LEU A 484 2.07 -30.86 16.76
C LEU A 484 3.02 -31.85 16.09
N GLU A 485 3.97 -32.44 16.82
CA GLU A 485 4.89 -33.47 16.29
C GLU A 485 4.13 -34.66 15.72
N ARG A 486 3.17 -35.20 16.48
CA ARG A 486 2.33 -36.31 16.01
C ARG A 486 1.49 -35.92 14.78
N LEU A 487 0.92 -34.71 14.77
CA LEU A 487 0.16 -34.24 13.63
C LEU A 487 1.03 -34.10 12.38
N LEU A 488 2.18 -33.42 12.50
CA LEU A 488 3.15 -33.23 11.42
C LEU A 488 3.66 -34.55 10.85
N GLY A 489 3.74 -35.60 11.66
CA GLY A 489 4.12 -36.95 11.20
C GLY A 489 3.11 -37.61 10.26
N SER A 490 1.89 -37.09 10.13
CA SER A 490 0.82 -37.66 9.30
C SER A 490 0.13 -36.66 8.37
N ALA A 491 0.29 -35.36 8.59
CA ALA A 491 -0.31 -34.30 7.79
C ALA A 491 0.33 -34.21 6.39
N ARG A 492 -0.50 -34.25 5.35
CA ARG A 492 -0.10 -33.90 3.98
C ARG A 492 -0.05 -32.39 3.80
N ILE A 493 -1.00 -31.67 4.36
CA ILE A 493 -1.00 -30.21 4.45
C ILE A 493 -0.67 -29.86 5.90
N PRO A 494 0.54 -29.36 6.21
CA PRO A 494 0.89 -28.92 7.56
C PRO A 494 -0.05 -27.82 8.06
N PRO A 495 -0.32 -27.72 9.37
CA PRO A 495 -1.13 -26.64 9.91
C PRO A 495 -0.46 -25.29 9.64
N ALA A 496 -1.16 -24.38 8.96
CA ALA A 496 -0.64 -23.04 8.68
C ALA A 496 -0.53 -22.19 9.95
N VAL A 497 -1.37 -22.48 10.94
CA VAL A 497 -1.50 -21.69 12.18
C VAL A 497 -1.66 -22.61 13.40
N ASN A 498 -1.07 -22.22 14.53
CA ASN A 498 -1.46 -22.67 15.87
C ASN A 498 -1.92 -21.47 16.71
N GLN A 499 -3.21 -21.40 17.02
CA GLN A 499 -3.76 -20.33 17.87
C GLN A 499 -3.73 -20.74 19.35
N ILE A 500 -2.95 -20.05 20.18
CA ILE A 500 -2.66 -20.43 21.58
C ILE A 500 -2.86 -19.26 22.54
N GLU A 501 -3.04 -19.56 23.83
CA GLU A 501 -3.06 -18.54 24.88
C GLU A 501 -1.64 -17.97 25.02
N LEU A 502 -1.43 -16.68 24.77
CA LEU A 502 -0.10 -16.11 24.88
C LEU A 502 -0.17 -14.67 25.34
N HIS A 503 0.54 -14.39 26.42
CA HIS A 503 0.66 -13.08 27.05
C HIS A 503 1.92 -13.07 27.95
N PRO A 504 2.34 -11.95 28.55
CA PRO A 504 3.60 -11.88 29.30
C PRO A 504 3.77 -12.91 30.44
N TYR A 505 2.66 -13.33 31.07
CA TYR A 505 2.66 -14.37 32.11
C TYR A 505 2.63 -15.81 31.57
N LEU A 506 2.51 -16.01 30.26
CA LEU A 506 2.49 -17.32 29.61
C LEU A 506 3.07 -17.17 28.20
N PRO A 507 4.39 -16.94 28.07
CA PRO A 507 5.01 -16.66 26.78
C PRO A 507 5.13 -17.91 25.90
N GLN A 508 5.11 -19.12 26.50
CA GLN A 508 5.23 -20.41 25.81
C GLN A 508 6.42 -20.47 24.82
N VAL A 509 7.60 -20.02 25.27
CA VAL A 509 8.78 -19.76 24.44
C VAL A 509 9.16 -20.95 23.54
N GLU A 510 9.22 -22.15 24.10
CA GLU A 510 9.60 -23.35 23.33
C GLU A 510 8.54 -23.75 22.30
N LEU A 511 7.25 -23.59 22.62
CA LEU A 511 6.15 -23.88 21.68
C LEU A 511 6.16 -22.89 20.51
N VAL A 512 6.38 -21.59 20.78
CA VAL A 512 6.51 -20.57 19.74
C VAL A 512 7.69 -20.86 18.82
N LYS A 513 8.84 -21.21 19.41
CA LYS A 513 10.06 -21.59 18.66
C LYS A 513 9.84 -22.84 17.82
N PHE A 514 9.15 -23.83 18.35
CA PHE A 514 8.79 -25.05 17.64
C PHE A 514 7.89 -24.74 16.44
N CYS A 515 6.82 -23.96 16.64
CA CYS A 515 5.90 -23.57 15.57
C CYS A 515 6.67 -22.83 14.45
N LYS A 516 7.49 -21.84 14.82
CA LYS A 516 8.29 -21.05 13.87
C LYS A 516 9.26 -21.91 13.05
N THR A 517 9.97 -22.83 13.69
CA THR A 517 10.91 -23.75 13.02
C THR A 517 10.21 -24.65 12.00
N ASN A 518 8.95 -25.01 12.27
CA ASN A 518 8.14 -25.87 11.40
C ASN A 518 7.24 -25.09 10.42
N GLY A 519 7.43 -23.77 10.27
CA GLY A 519 6.64 -22.95 9.36
C GLY A 519 5.17 -22.75 9.77
N ILE A 520 4.85 -22.96 11.05
CA ILE A 520 3.51 -22.78 11.62
C ILE A 520 3.43 -21.38 12.24
N HIS A 521 2.50 -20.55 11.75
CA HIS A 521 2.29 -19.21 12.30
C HIS A 521 1.59 -19.27 13.66
N VAL A 522 1.95 -18.39 14.58
CA VAL A 522 1.32 -18.33 15.91
C VAL A 522 0.34 -17.17 15.96
N VAL A 523 -0.87 -17.44 16.45
CA VAL A 523 -1.88 -16.42 16.77
C VAL A 523 -2.14 -16.46 18.28
N ALA A 524 -1.90 -15.36 18.98
CA ALA A 524 -2.14 -15.20 20.39
C ALA A 524 -3.62 -14.88 20.67
N HIS A 525 -4.34 -15.83 21.27
CA HIS A 525 -5.61 -15.55 21.93
C HIS A 525 -5.38 -15.13 23.39
N GLN A 526 -6.34 -14.40 23.95
CA GLN A 526 -6.21 -13.70 25.24
C GLN A 526 -4.89 -12.90 25.39
N PRO A 527 -4.48 -12.10 24.39
CA PRO A 527 -3.16 -11.45 24.40
C PRO A 527 -2.94 -10.49 25.56
N LEU A 528 -4.02 -10.00 26.17
CA LEU A 528 -4.02 -9.07 27.31
C LEU A 528 -4.26 -9.76 28.67
N GLY A 529 -4.25 -11.11 28.70
CA GLY A 529 -4.59 -11.93 29.87
C GLY A 529 -6.08 -12.12 30.10
N GLY A 530 -6.43 -13.00 31.04
CA GLY A 530 -7.80 -13.34 31.46
C GLY A 530 -8.15 -12.89 32.89
N LYS A 531 -9.33 -13.30 33.39
CA LYS A 531 -9.68 -13.14 34.82
C LYS A 531 -8.91 -14.20 35.65
N PRO A 532 -8.45 -13.89 36.89
CA PRO A 532 -8.81 -12.73 37.70
C PRO A 532 -7.88 -11.51 37.58
N VAL A 533 -6.71 -11.62 36.92
CA VAL A 533 -5.75 -10.50 36.79
C VAL A 533 -5.49 -10.24 35.31
N ALA A 534 -5.96 -9.11 34.79
CA ALA A 534 -5.63 -8.68 33.45
C ALA A 534 -4.17 -8.21 33.40
N ALA A 535 -3.41 -8.62 32.38
CA ALA A 535 -2.02 -8.17 32.20
C ALA A 535 -1.92 -6.65 31.96
N VAL A 536 -3.07 -6.02 31.65
CA VAL A 536 -3.25 -4.57 31.49
C VAL A 536 -3.67 -3.84 32.76
N ASN A 537 -3.65 -4.49 33.93
CA ASN A 537 -3.94 -3.80 35.20
C ASN A 537 -2.94 -2.63 35.37
N PRO A 538 -3.40 -1.39 35.59
CA PRO A 538 -2.50 -0.25 35.78
C PRO A 538 -1.61 -0.37 37.03
N ASN A 539 -1.95 -1.28 37.95
CA ASN A 539 -1.13 -1.65 39.10
C ASN A 539 -0.33 -2.95 38.86
N ALA A 540 -0.28 -3.47 37.63
CA ALA A 540 0.59 -4.60 37.27
C ALA A 540 2.05 -4.15 37.15
N ASP A 541 2.98 -5.07 37.42
CA ASP A 541 4.41 -4.78 37.58
C ASP A 541 5.03 -4.04 36.37
N ARG A 542 5.44 -4.76 35.32
CA ARG A 542 6.34 -4.24 34.28
C ARG A 542 5.65 -3.58 33.07
N PRO A 543 4.56 -4.12 32.51
CA PRO A 543 3.92 -3.51 31.34
C PRO A 543 3.41 -2.08 31.60
N ALA A 544 2.97 -1.78 32.83
CA ALA A 544 2.51 -0.44 33.20
C ALA A 544 3.66 0.57 33.34
N GLU A 545 4.78 0.17 33.92
CA GLU A 545 6.00 1.00 34.02
C GLU A 545 6.52 1.36 32.62
N ILE A 546 6.61 0.38 31.72
CA ILE A 546 7.03 0.58 30.33
C ILE A 546 6.01 1.46 29.59
N ALA A 547 4.71 1.26 29.82
CA ALA A 547 3.66 2.07 29.20
C ALA A 547 3.82 3.56 29.50
N SER A 548 4.13 3.90 30.76
CA SER A 548 4.39 5.30 31.16
C SER A 548 5.62 5.90 30.46
N LYS A 549 6.68 5.11 30.26
CA LYS A 549 7.91 5.55 29.57
C LYS A 549 7.68 5.89 28.09
N HIS A 550 6.72 5.22 27.45
CA HIS A 550 6.43 5.36 26.02
C HIS A 550 5.20 6.21 25.70
N GLU A 551 4.53 6.79 26.71
CA GLU A 551 3.26 7.49 26.55
C GLU A 551 2.21 6.63 25.82
N ARG A 552 2.12 5.36 26.23
CA ARG A 552 1.20 4.35 25.67
C ARG A 552 0.40 3.68 26.77
N SER A 553 -0.62 2.92 26.38
CA SER A 553 -1.35 2.06 27.31
C SER A 553 -0.60 0.75 27.55
N PRO A 554 -0.79 0.09 28.70
CA PRO A 554 -0.27 -1.26 28.94
C PRO A 554 -0.71 -2.27 27.87
N ALA A 555 -1.91 -2.09 27.30
CA ALA A 555 -2.40 -2.93 26.20
C ALA A 555 -1.51 -2.79 24.95
N GLN A 556 -1.20 -1.56 24.54
CA GLN A 556 -0.31 -1.30 23.41
C GLN A 556 1.09 -1.87 23.62
N ILE A 557 1.64 -1.78 24.84
CA ILE A 557 2.94 -2.37 25.17
C ILE A 557 2.89 -3.90 24.99
N ILE A 558 1.89 -4.57 25.54
CA ILE A 558 1.77 -6.02 25.46
C ILE A 558 1.55 -6.48 24.01
N LEU A 559 0.64 -5.83 23.28
CA LEU A 559 0.38 -6.18 21.89
C LEU A 559 1.62 -5.93 21.01
N SER A 560 2.35 -4.83 21.23
CA SER A 560 3.61 -4.55 20.52
C SER A 560 4.65 -5.62 20.83
N TRP A 561 4.77 -6.04 22.09
CA TRP A 561 5.66 -7.13 22.50
C TRP A 561 5.33 -8.44 21.78
N ILE A 562 4.06 -8.83 21.65
CA ILE A 562 3.68 -10.05 20.94
C ILE A 562 3.97 -9.90 19.43
N VAL A 563 3.52 -8.80 18.81
CA VAL A 563 3.63 -8.57 17.36
C VAL A 563 5.09 -8.47 16.91
N GLN A 564 5.97 -7.85 17.69
CA GLN A 564 7.40 -7.75 17.39
C GLN A 564 8.11 -9.11 17.33
N GLN A 565 7.56 -10.13 17.98
CA GLN A 565 8.07 -11.51 17.91
C GLN A 565 7.61 -12.25 16.63
N GLY A 566 6.81 -11.59 15.78
CA GLY A 566 6.22 -12.18 14.57
C GLY A 566 4.96 -12.99 14.85
N ILE A 567 4.26 -12.70 15.95
CA ILE A 567 3.06 -13.41 16.40
C ILE A 567 1.85 -12.49 16.17
N SER A 568 0.77 -13.02 15.57
CA SER A 568 -0.47 -12.27 15.42
C SER A 568 -1.24 -12.20 16.73
N VAL A 569 -2.00 -11.12 16.94
CA VAL A 569 -2.81 -10.92 18.14
C VAL A 569 -4.27 -10.71 17.76
N ILE A 570 -5.20 -11.23 18.55
CA ILE A 570 -6.64 -11.05 18.35
C ILE A 570 -7.32 -10.47 19.60
N PRO A 571 -6.96 -9.24 20.03
CA PRO A 571 -7.56 -8.63 21.21
C PRO A 571 -9.07 -8.44 21.02
N LYS A 572 -9.83 -8.64 22.09
CA LYS A 572 -11.28 -8.43 22.12
C LYS A 572 -11.63 -7.13 22.81
N THR A 573 -12.48 -6.32 22.18
CA THR A 573 -13.06 -5.12 22.77
C THR A 573 -14.42 -4.81 22.15
N VAL A 574 -15.30 -4.12 22.87
CA VAL A 574 -16.53 -3.50 22.34
C VAL A 574 -16.47 -1.97 22.39
N ARG A 575 -15.32 -1.41 22.77
CA ARG A 575 -15.08 0.03 22.86
C ARG A 575 -14.24 0.47 21.66
N GLN A 576 -14.77 1.38 20.85
CA GLN A 576 -14.11 1.90 19.66
C GLN A 576 -12.73 2.53 19.97
N SER A 577 -12.59 3.28 21.07
CA SER A 577 -11.30 3.89 21.44
C SER A 577 -10.19 2.84 21.57
N ARG A 578 -10.50 1.69 22.20
CA ARG A 578 -9.57 0.56 22.33
C ARG A 578 -9.29 -0.15 21.02
N MET A 579 -10.24 -0.15 20.08
CA MET A 579 -10.01 -0.72 18.74
C MET A 579 -8.91 0.06 18.02
N VAL A 580 -8.97 1.39 18.09
CA VAL A 580 -7.95 2.30 17.55
C VAL A 580 -6.62 2.13 18.29
N GLU A 581 -6.63 2.13 19.64
CA GLU A 581 -5.42 1.92 20.45
C GLU A 581 -4.73 0.59 20.12
N ASN A 582 -5.48 -0.50 19.95
CA ASN A 582 -4.94 -1.82 19.64
C ASN A 582 -4.28 -1.91 18.24
N LEU A 583 -4.62 -0.99 17.32
CA LEU A 583 -3.97 -0.87 16.00
C LEU A 583 -2.76 0.08 16.04
N ASP A 584 -2.75 1.07 16.93
CA ASP A 584 -1.63 2.01 17.10
C ASP A 584 -0.53 1.39 17.98
N LEU A 585 0.14 0.38 17.44
CA LEU A 585 1.28 -0.28 18.06
C LEU A 585 2.60 0.42 17.70
N LYS A 586 3.62 0.29 18.55
CA LYS A 586 4.95 0.91 18.37
C LYS A 586 6.05 -0.09 18.71
N GLN A 587 7.17 0.01 18.00
CA GLN A 587 8.34 -0.80 18.32
C GLN A 587 8.88 -0.43 19.71
N LEU A 588 8.96 -1.42 20.57
CA LEU A 588 9.61 -1.35 21.87
C LEU A 588 11.12 -1.61 21.72
N PRO A 589 11.97 -0.85 22.44
CA PRO A 589 13.40 -1.15 22.55
C PRO A 589 13.66 -2.58 23.06
N ASP A 590 14.77 -3.18 22.64
CA ASP A 590 15.14 -4.56 23.01
C ASP A 590 15.14 -4.78 24.52
N LYS A 591 15.64 -3.81 25.30
CA LYS A 591 15.62 -3.88 26.77
C LYS A 591 14.21 -3.96 27.35
N ASP A 592 13.25 -3.24 26.75
CA ASP A 592 11.86 -3.26 27.21
C ASP A 592 11.19 -4.60 26.80
N MET A 593 11.53 -5.13 25.62
CA MET A 593 11.13 -6.47 25.18
C MET A 593 11.63 -7.58 26.11
N GLU A 594 12.90 -7.53 26.50
CA GLU A 594 13.52 -8.45 27.46
C GLU A 594 12.84 -8.37 28.83
N THR A 595 12.60 -7.15 29.31
CA THR A 595 11.96 -6.89 30.60
C THR A 595 10.57 -7.54 30.70
N ILE A 596 9.78 -7.48 29.63
CA ILE A 596 8.46 -8.13 29.55
C ILE A 596 8.61 -9.65 29.48
N SER A 597 9.57 -10.15 28.70
CA SER A 597 9.81 -11.59 28.50
C SER A 597 10.23 -12.32 29.79
N ASP A 598 10.94 -11.62 30.68
CA ASP A 598 11.40 -12.18 31.96
C ASP A 598 10.31 -12.23 33.05
N LEU A 599 9.15 -11.62 32.82
CA LEU A 599 8.07 -11.54 33.83
C LEU A 599 7.62 -12.92 34.32
N SER A 600 7.42 -13.86 33.39
CA SER A 600 7.03 -15.24 33.72
C SER A 600 8.13 -16.03 34.44
N LYS A 601 9.41 -15.75 34.18
CA LYS A 601 10.54 -16.41 34.85
C LYS A 601 10.60 -16.05 36.34
N GLU A 602 10.22 -14.83 36.68
CA GLU A 602 10.23 -14.31 38.05
C GLU A 602 8.97 -14.66 38.84
N LYS A 603 7.80 -14.58 38.20
CA LYS A 603 6.49 -14.73 38.85
C LYS A 603 5.90 -16.14 38.70
N GLY A 604 6.49 -16.97 37.84
CA GLY A 604 5.91 -18.23 37.38
C GLY A 604 4.94 -18.02 36.22
N GLU A 605 4.73 -19.08 35.44
CA GLU A 605 3.76 -19.08 34.36
C GLU A 605 2.32 -19.18 34.89
N VAL A 606 1.41 -18.39 34.31
CA VAL A 606 -0.01 -18.37 34.68
C VAL A 606 -0.86 -18.64 33.44
N ARG A 607 -1.66 -19.70 33.46
CA ARG A 607 -2.64 -20.00 32.43
C ARG A 607 -4.04 -19.65 32.91
N TYR A 608 -4.73 -18.77 32.19
CA TYR A 608 -6.09 -18.34 32.49
C TYR A 608 -7.14 -19.23 31.82
N LEU A 609 -6.85 -19.82 30.66
CA LEU A 609 -7.72 -20.80 30.01
C LEU A 609 -7.21 -22.22 30.30
N ASP A 610 -7.54 -22.74 31.49
CA ASP A 610 -7.31 -24.14 31.84
C ASP A 610 -8.64 -24.90 31.96
N PRO A 611 -9.00 -25.72 30.94
CA PRO A 611 -10.24 -26.48 30.98
C PRO A 611 -10.15 -27.74 31.85
N LYS A 612 -9.00 -28.10 32.43
CA LYS A 612 -8.78 -29.38 33.14
C LYS A 612 -9.91 -29.73 34.10
N ASN A 613 -10.31 -28.81 34.95
CA ASN A 613 -11.36 -29.05 35.95
C ASN A 613 -12.76 -29.21 35.32
N HIS A 614 -12.97 -28.62 34.14
CA HIS A 614 -14.23 -28.69 33.40
C HIS A 614 -14.37 -30.01 32.63
N ILE A 615 -13.29 -30.47 31.99
CA ILE A 615 -13.29 -31.64 31.10
C ILE A 615 -12.73 -32.92 31.73
N GLY A 616 -12.06 -32.82 32.89
CA GLY A 616 -11.55 -33.97 33.65
C GLY A 616 -10.17 -34.48 33.23
N PHE A 617 -9.43 -33.79 32.35
CA PHE A 617 -8.04 -34.13 31.98
C PHE A 617 -7.27 -32.89 31.52
N ASN A 618 -5.94 -32.92 31.58
CA ASN A 618 -5.09 -31.80 31.17
C ASN A 618 -4.79 -31.83 29.65
N ILE A 619 -5.41 -30.94 28.87
CA ILE A 619 -5.12 -30.83 27.43
C ILE A 619 -3.72 -30.25 27.14
N PHE A 620 -3.04 -29.72 28.14
CA PHE A 620 -1.69 -29.16 28.03
C PHE A 620 -0.63 -30.08 28.64
N ASP A 621 -0.94 -31.36 28.92
CA ASP A 621 0.07 -32.31 29.39
C ASP A 621 1.16 -32.51 28.33
N GLU A 622 2.40 -32.20 28.70
CA GLU A 622 3.59 -32.33 27.84
C GLU A 622 4.27 -33.70 28.00
N ARG A 623 3.67 -34.62 28.76
CA ARG A 623 4.16 -36.00 28.91
C ARG A 623 3.33 -37.01 28.11
N HIS A 624 2.08 -36.68 27.82
CA HIS A 624 1.16 -37.54 27.11
C HIS A 624 0.43 -36.74 26.04
N ASP A 625 0.46 -37.22 24.79
CA ASP A 625 -0.26 -36.62 23.67
C ASP A 625 -1.75 -36.99 23.63
N GLN A 626 -2.20 -37.84 24.57
CA GLN A 626 -3.54 -38.41 24.65
C GLN A 626 -4.22 -38.05 25.99
N PRO A 627 -5.55 -37.87 26.01
CA PRO A 627 -6.30 -37.75 27.26
C PRO A 627 -6.15 -39.03 28.10
N VAL A 628 -5.36 -38.96 29.16
CA VAL A 628 -5.27 -40.00 30.19
C VAL A 628 -6.34 -39.73 31.25
N GLN A 629 -7.10 -40.74 31.63
CA GLN A 629 -8.06 -40.64 32.73
C GLN A 629 -7.25 -40.53 34.03
N GLU A 630 -7.36 -39.39 34.74
CA GLU A 630 -6.74 -39.20 36.06
C GLU A 630 -7.47 -40.00 37.15
#